data_AF-A0A060BU53-F1
#
_entry.id   AF-A0A060BU53-F1
#
_cell.length_a   1.000
_cell.length_b   1.000
_cell.length_c   1.000
_cell.angle_alpha   90.00
_cell.angle_beta   90.00
_cell.angle_gamma   90.00
#
_symmetry.space_group_name_H-M   'P 1'
#
loop_
_entity.id
_entity.type
_entity.pdbx_description
1 polymer ?
#
loop_
_entity_poly.entity_id
_entity_poly.type
_entity_poly.pdbx_seq_one_letter_code
_entity_poly.pdbx_strand_id
1 'polypeptide(L)' 'MSQDLRQWTVLPDALVHSDGPAWDDKATWTGSVVRTTAGTWRLFYTGISRAEDGLVQRIGWADSPDLITWTRMSG' A
#
# COMPACT_ATOMS: atom_id res chain seq x y z
N MET A 1 5.45 10.74 -9.98
CA MET A 1 5.82 12.02 -9.35
C MET A 1 5.58 13.18 -10.32
N SER A 2 5.15 14.32 -9.80
CA SER A 2 5.00 15.57 -10.54
C SER A 2 5.47 16.73 -9.67
N GLN A 3 5.98 17.78 -10.30
CA GLN A 3 6.32 19.05 -9.63
C GLN A 3 5.29 20.15 -9.91
N ASP A 4 4.40 19.95 -10.88
CA ASP A 4 3.47 20.97 -11.39
C ASP A 4 2.00 20.49 -11.50
N LEU A 5 1.75 19.23 -11.10
CA LEU A 5 0.45 18.55 -11.19
C LEU A 5 -0.06 18.30 -12.61
N ARG A 6 0.75 18.58 -13.65
CA ARG A 6 0.38 18.42 -15.08
C ARG A 6 1.22 17.37 -15.76
N GLN A 7 2.52 17.40 -15.56
CA GLN A 7 3.45 16.41 -16.10
C GLN A 7 3.77 15.37 -15.04
N TRP A 8 3.62 14.10 -15.40
CA TRP A 8 3.76 12.98 -14.48
C TRP A 8 4.80 12.00 -14.99
N THR A 9 5.76 11.67 -14.14
CA THR A 9 6.66 10.52 -14.34
C THR A 9 6.13 9.34 -13.54
N VAL A 10 5.95 8.19 -14.18
CA VAL A 10 5.59 6.95 -13.49
C VAL A 10 6.77 6.50 -12.64
N LEU A 11 6.49 6.17 -11.38
CA LEU A 11 7.43 5.57 -10.44
C LEU A 11 7.10 4.09 -10.26
N PRO A 12 7.98 3.29 -9.63
CA PRO A 12 7.67 1.90 -9.30
C PRO A 12 6.35 1.76 -8.53
N ASP A 13 5.75 0.57 -8.60
CA ASP A 13 4.54 0.25 -7.85
C ASP A 13 4.76 0.48 -6.35
N ALA A 14 3.88 1.27 -5.74
CA ALA A 14 3.95 1.55 -4.31
C ALA A 14 3.69 0.29 -3.48
N LEU A 15 2.68 -0.49 -3.88
CA LEU A 15 2.32 -1.74 -3.21
C LEU A 15 1.58 -2.64 -4.18
N VAL A 16 1.99 -3.90 -4.24
CA VAL A 16 1.28 -4.99 -4.94
C VAL A 16 0.58 -5.90 -3.93
N HIS A 17 -0.17 -6.91 -4.36
CA HIS A 17 -0.63 -7.94 -3.43
C HIS A 17 0.58 -8.67 -2.82
N SER A 18 0.43 -9.22 -1.62
CA SER A 18 1.47 -10.07 -1.04
C SER A 18 1.56 -11.41 -1.79
N ASP A 19 2.70 -12.09 -1.67
CA ASP A 19 2.77 -13.50 -2.00
C ASP A 19 1.87 -14.29 -1.05
N GLY A 20 1.20 -15.31 -1.59
CA GLY A 20 0.32 -16.17 -0.80
C GLY A 20 1.11 -17.21 -0.01
N PRO A 21 0.58 -17.70 1.13
CA PRO A 21 -0.69 -17.29 1.73
C PRO A 21 -0.56 -16.00 2.54
N ALA A 22 -1.43 -15.02 2.29
CA ALA A 22 -1.55 -13.81 3.09
C ALA A 22 -2.96 -13.23 3.08
N TRP A 23 -3.29 -12.37 4.04
CA TRP A 23 -4.62 -11.78 4.16
C TRP A 23 -4.95 -10.81 3.00
N ASP A 24 -3.94 -10.31 2.30
CA ASP A 24 -4.03 -9.41 1.14
C ASP A 24 -3.44 -10.02 -0.14
N ASP A 25 -3.29 -11.35 -0.21
CA ASP A 25 -2.60 -12.02 -1.31
C ASP A 25 -3.34 -11.96 -2.65
N LYS A 26 -4.65 -11.67 -2.69
CA LYS A 26 -5.44 -11.66 -3.92
C LYS A 26 -5.44 -10.31 -4.61
N ALA A 27 -5.68 -9.22 -3.88
CA ALA A 27 -5.69 -7.87 -4.44
C ALA A 27 -5.57 -6.81 -3.34
N THR A 28 -4.98 -5.67 -3.71
CA THR A 28 -4.89 -4.46 -2.89
C THR A 28 -5.40 -3.26 -3.67
N TRP A 29 -6.19 -2.39 -3.05
CA TRP A 29 -6.68 -1.16 -3.69
C TRP A 29 -6.97 -0.07 -2.66
N THR A 30 -7.27 1.13 -3.17
CA THR A 30 -7.63 2.37 -2.46
C THR A 30 -6.79 2.60 -1.21
N GLY A 31 -5.85 3.54 -1.31
CA GLY A 31 -5.01 3.92 -0.20
C GLY A 31 -5.08 5.39 0.18
N SER A 32 -4.64 5.68 1.40
CA SER A 32 -4.40 7.03 1.89
C SER A 32 -3.03 7.10 2.55
N VAL A 33 -2.24 8.10 2.16
CA VAL A 33 -0.89 8.32 2.70
C VAL A 33 -0.91 9.48 3.69
N VAL A 34 -0.36 9.23 4.88
CA VAL A 34 -0.18 10.24 5.92
C VAL A 34 1.29 10.32 6.34
N ARG A 35 1.73 11.52 6.74
CA ARG A 35 3.04 11.69 7.38
C ARG A 35 2.94 11.37 8.87
N THR A 36 3.85 10.56 9.38
CA THR A 36 3.92 10.20 10.80
C THR A 36 4.62 11.29 11.61
N THR A 37 4.45 11.27 12.93
CA THR A 37 5.18 12.16 13.85
C THR A 37 6.69 11.90 13.86
N ALA A 38 7.12 10.70 13.45
CA ALA A 38 8.53 10.33 13.28
C ALA A 38 9.13 10.83 11.96
N GLY A 39 8.34 11.51 11.11
CA GLY A 39 8.78 12.07 9.84
C GLY A 39 8.77 11.09 8.66
N THR A 40 8.38 9.83 8.89
CA THR A 40 8.13 8.82 7.84
C THR A 40 6.73 8.95 7.25
N TRP A 41 6.41 8.11 6.27
CA TRP A 41 5.11 8.04 5.62
C TRP A 41 4.44 6.71 5.89
N ARG A 42 3.12 6.73 6.04
CA ARG A 42 2.28 5.54 6.20
C ARG A 42 1.19 5.53 5.14
N LEU A 43 1.12 4.45 4.39
CA LEU A 43 0.05 4.12 3.45
C LEU A 43 -0.90 3.15 4.14
N PHE A 44 -2.13 3.58 4.39
CA PHE A 44 -3.24 2.66 4.67
C PHE A 44 -3.82 2.16 3.35
N TYR A 45 -4.13 0.86 3.24
CA TYR A 45 -4.68 0.26 2.02
C TYR A 45 -5.72 -0.82 2.35
N THR A 46 -6.60 -1.10 1.39
CA THR A 46 -7.55 -2.23 1.47
C THR A 46 -6.93 -3.46 0.83
N GLY A 47 -7.10 -4.63 1.45
CA GLY A 47 -6.66 -5.91 0.90
C GLY A 47 -7.71 -7.02 1.07
N ILE A 48 -7.63 -8.03 0.21
CA ILE A 48 -8.43 -9.26 0.27
C ILE A 48 -7.57 -10.50 0.00
N SER A 49 -8.01 -11.64 0.52
CA SER A 49 -7.30 -12.92 0.39
C SER A 49 -7.94 -13.84 -0.66
N ARG A 50 -7.15 -14.78 -1.19
CA ARG A 50 -7.65 -15.92 -1.98
C ARG A 50 -8.38 -16.93 -1.09
N ALA A 51 -7.93 -17.11 0.14
CA ALA A 51 -8.49 -18.08 1.09
C ALA A 51 -9.96 -17.78 1.44
N GLU A 52 -10.41 -16.55 1.28
CA GLU A 52 -11.78 -16.09 1.56
C GLU A 52 -12.54 -15.72 0.28
N ASP A 53 -12.10 -16.23 -0.87
CA ASP A 53 -12.66 -15.93 -2.19
C ASP A 53 -12.71 -14.42 -2.53
N GLY A 54 -11.94 -13.60 -1.81
CA GLY A 54 -11.96 -12.15 -1.94
C GLY A 54 -13.20 -11.47 -1.33
N LEU A 55 -13.96 -12.18 -0.50
CA LEU A 55 -15.23 -11.70 0.06
C LEU A 55 -15.07 -10.83 1.31
N VAL A 56 -13.93 -10.92 1.99
CA VAL A 56 -13.67 -10.18 3.24
C VAL A 56 -12.60 -9.13 3.01
N GLN A 57 -12.98 -7.85 3.15
CA GLN A 57 -12.09 -6.70 3.01
C GLN A 57 -11.51 -6.29 4.36
N ARG A 58 -10.21 -6.03 4.39
CA ARG A 58 -9.50 -5.55 5.58
C ARG A 58 -8.59 -4.38 5.25
N ILE A 59 -8.27 -3.59 6.27
CA ILE A 59 -7.31 -2.49 6.17
C ILE A 59 -5.98 -2.93 6.75
N GLY A 60 -4.93 -2.79 5.96
CA GLY A 60 -3.54 -2.91 6.39
C GLY A 60 -2.81 -1.58 6.24
N TRP A 61 -1.53 -1.56 6.61
CA TRP A 61 -0.67 -0.44 6.31
C TRP A 61 0.77 -0.85 5.94
N ALA A 62 1.45 0.07 5.26
CA ALA A 62 2.86 -0.02 4.93
C ALA A 62 3.53 1.31 5.28
N ASP A 63 4.76 1.25 5.77
CA ASP A 63 5.55 2.44 6.10
C ASP A 63 6.64 2.66 5.05
N SER A 64 6.98 3.93 4.79
CA SER A 64 7.99 4.34 3.81
C SER A 64 8.81 5.53 4.32
N PRO A 65 10.14 5.53 4.13
CA PRO A 65 10.97 6.70 4.43
C PRO A 65 10.92 7.78 3.34
N ASP A 66 10.54 7.44 2.10
CA ASP A 66 10.81 8.25 0.90
C ASP A 66 9.62 8.38 -0.09
N LEU A 67 8.46 7.79 0.23
CA LEU A 67 7.26 7.67 -0.63
C LEU A 67 7.43 6.76 -1.86
N ILE A 68 8.57 6.09 -2.00
CA ILE A 68 8.89 5.23 -3.15
C ILE A 68 9.02 3.77 -2.70
N THR A 69 9.78 3.54 -1.64
CA THR A 69 10.04 2.22 -1.07
C THR A 69 9.11 1.98 0.09
N TRP A 70 8.27 0.95 0.01
CA TRP A 70 7.25 0.64 1.01
C TRP A 70 7.50 -0.71 1.68
N THR A 71 7.36 -0.75 2.99
CA THR A 71 7.46 -1.98 3.79
C THR A 71 6.11 -2.26 4.43
N ARG A 72 5.45 -3.37 4.06
CA ARG A 72 4.22 -3.82 4.74
C ARG A 72 4.52 -4.10 6.19
N MET A 73 3.64 -3.64 7.06
CA MET A 73 3.73 -3.92 8.48
C MET A 73 2.85 -5.13 8.80
N SER A 74 3.44 -6.15 9.42
CA SER A 74 2.70 -7.26 10.02
C SER A 74 2.04 -6.78 11.30
N GLY A 75 0.71 -6.81 11.34
CA GLY A 75 -0.07 -6.68 12.57
C GLY A 75 -0.13 -8.00 13.33
#